data_AF-A0A143ZRT2-F1
#
_entry.id   AF-A0A143ZRT2-F1
#
_cell.length_a   1.000
_cell.length_b   1.000
_cell.length_c   1.000
_cell.angle_alpha   90.00
_cell.angle_beta   90.00
_cell.angle_gamma   90.00
#
_symmetry.space_group_name_H-M   'P 1'
#
loop_
_entity.id
_entity.type
_entity.pdbx_description
1 polymer ?
#
loop_
_entity_poly.entity_id
_entity_poly.type
_entity_poly.pdbx_seq_one_letter_code
_entity_poly.pdbx_strand_id
1 'polypeptide(L)'
;MRQIDLPQSINELWDNILCELRKKEIHVFDRTYFNYSGLVKAKAWLQGRDQVLPEDMSILVNYLWNRPEEFPVVEKVIQDMIEDPMGNQIRDIQGRTFGYFDKFSKNGNKNKALVQLRRSLLGCYDQATALKDSLLDDSSALTAINSSIETLENLSREAYNCNSCLTIGRC
;
A
#
# COMPACT_ATOMS: atom_id res chain seq x y z
N MET A 1 -20.38 8.84 27.05
CA MET A 1 -20.31 8.17 25.74
C MET A 1 -19.03 7.36 25.72
N ARG A 2 -19.10 6.05 25.42
CA ARG A 2 -17.89 5.24 25.24
C ARG A 2 -17.24 5.67 23.93
N GLN A 3 -16.11 6.37 24.01
CA GLN A 3 -15.38 6.81 22.83
C GLN A 3 -14.63 5.61 22.27
N ILE A 4 -14.86 5.30 20.99
CA ILE A 4 -14.15 4.23 20.31
C ILE A 4 -12.99 4.84 19.54
N ASP A 5 -11.81 4.30 19.82
CA ASP A 5 -10.57 4.69 19.18
C ASP A 5 -10.51 4.17 17.74
N LEU A 6 -9.98 5.01 16.85
CA LEU A 6 -9.80 4.69 15.44
C LEU A 6 -8.30 4.80 15.12
N PRO A 7 -7.57 3.68 15.13
CA PRO A 7 -6.15 3.67 14.82
C PRO A 7 -5.86 4.20 13.42
N GLN A 8 -4.69 4.83 13.24
CA GLN A 8 -4.25 5.33 11.93
C GLN A 8 -4.15 4.22 10.87
N SER A 9 -3.80 3.00 11.28
CA SER A 9 -3.76 1.82 10.40
C SER A 9 -5.13 1.49 9.77
N ILE A 10 -6.24 1.83 10.44
CA ILE A 10 -7.58 1.67 9.87
C ILE A 10 -7.85 2.71 8.77
N ASN A 11 -7.35 3.95 8.92
CA ASN A 11 -7.42 4.96 7.85
C ASN A 11 -6.62 4.51 6.62
N GLU A 12 -5.43 3.92 6.82
CA GLU A 12 -4.60 3.40 5.72
C GLU A 12 -5.26 2.21 5.02
N LEU A 13 -5.86 1.30 5.80
CA LEU A 13 -6.64 0.16 5.25
C LEU A 13 -7.83 0.65 4.42
N TRP A 14 -8.51 1.71 4.88
CA TRP A 14 -9.57 2.37 4.13
C TRP A 14 -9.09 2.94 2.80
N ASP A 15 -7.97 3.67 2.80
CA ASP A 15 -7.38 4.23 1.57
C ASP A 15 -6.97 3.12 0.57
N ASN A 16 -6.44 2.01 1.08
CA ASN A 16 -6.09 0.84 0.26
C ASN A 16 -7.33 0.19 -0.39
N ILE A 17 -8.41 -0.01 0.39
CA ILE A 17 -9.68 -0.53 -0.14
C ILE A 17 -10.21 0.38 -1.25
N LEU A 18 -10.22 1.70 -1.04
CA LEU A 18 -10.67 2.65 -2.06
C LEU A 18 -9.80 2.62 -3.32
N CYS A 19 -8.48 2.49 -3.17
CA CYS A 19 -7.56 2.37 -4.29
C CYS A 19 -7.84 1.13 -5.14
N GLU A 20 -8.07 -0.02 -4.50
CA GLU A 20 -8.36 -1.28 -5.19
C GLU A 20 -9.74 -1.31 -5.84
N LEU A 21 -10.75 -0.71 -5.21
CA LEU A 21 -12.07 -0.55 -5.82
C LEU A 21 -12.00 0.35 -7.06
N ARG A 22 -11.23 1.45 -7.01
CA ARG A 22 -11.02 2.34 -8.15
C ARG A 22 -10.36 1.62 -9.33
N LYS A 23 -9.37 0.75 -9.09
CA LYS A 23 -8.74 -0.08 -10.13
C LYS A 23 -9.73 -1.03 -10.82
N LYS A 24 -10.82 -1.38 -10.14
CA LYS A 24 -11.89 -2.24 -10.64
C LYS A 24 -13.10 -1.44 -11.17
N GLU A 25 -12.94 -0.14 -11.38
CA GLU A 25 -13.96 0.79 -11.88
C GLU A 25 -15.21 0.91 -10.98
N ILE A 26 -15.12 0.52 -9.70
CA ILE A 26 -16.19 0.70 -8.72
C ILE A 26 -16.08 2.10 -8.13
N HIS A 27 -17.05 2.95 -8.45
CA HIS A 27 -17.10 4.33 -7.95
C HIS A 27 -17.74 4.39 -6.57
N VAL A 28 -16.96 4.80 -5.57
CA VAL A 28 -17.45 5.12 -4.23
C VAL A 28 -17.79 6.61 -4.18
N PHE A 29 -19.06 6.95 -3.89
CA PHE A 29 -19.52 8.36 -3.82
C PHE A 29 -19.03 9.08 -2.55
N ASP A 30 -18.84 10.40 -2.61
CA ASP A 30 -18.28 11.22 -1.51
C ASP A 30 -19.06 11.11 -0.18
N ARG A 31 -20.37 10.86 -0.22
CA ARG A 31 -21.17 10.68 1.01
C ARG A 31 -20.79 9.41 1.79
N THR A 32 -20.26 8.41 1.08
CA THR A 32 -19.71 7.15 1.60
C THR A 32 -18.30 7.37 2.17
N TYR A 33 -17.54 8.29 1.55
CA TYR A 33 -16.18 8.66 1.95
C TYR A 33 -16.09 9.22 3.38
N PHE A 34 -17.02 10.09 3.77
CA PHE A 34 -16.95 10.76 5.08
C PHE A 34 -17.54 9.96 6.27
N ASN A 35 -18.37 8.93 6.01
CA ASN A 35 -19.13 8.26 7.07
C ASN A 35 -18.63 6.86 7.44
N TYR A 36 -17.59 6.33 6.78
CA TYR A 36 -17.09 4.98 7.04
C TYR A 36 -16.66 4.79 8.51
N SER A 37 -16.03 5.81 9.10
CA SER A 37 -15.52 5.77 10.48
C SER A 37 -16.63 5.54 11.51
N GLY A 38 -17.83 6.07 11.28
CA GLY A 38 -18.99 5.86 12.13
C GLY A 38 -19.48 4.42 12.11
N LEU A 39 -19.49 3.79 10.93
CA LEU A 39 -19.93 2.40 10.75
C LEU A 39 -18.99 1.41 11.45
N VAL A 40 -17.67 1.56 11.26
CA VAL A 40 -16.68 0.66 11.87
C VAL A 40 -16.60 0.86 13.38
N LYS A 41 -16.74 2.10 13.87
CA LYS A 41 -16.89 2.37 15.32
C LYS A 41 -18.15 1.73 15.88
N ALA A 42 -19.29 1.86 15.20
CA ALA A 42 -20.54 1.23 15.64
C ALA A 42 -20.40 -0.30 15.72
N LYS A 43 -19.70 -0.92 14.76
CA LYS A 43 -19.43 -2.36 14.80
C LYS A 43 -18.55 -2.77 15.97
N ALA A 44 -17.44 -2.07 16.20
CA ALA A 44 -16.58 -2.30 17.36
C ALA A 44 -17.36 -2.15 18.68
N TRP A 45 -18.25 -1.16 18.75
CA TRP A 45 -19.13 -0.92 19.90
C TRP A 45 -20.07 -2.11 20.15
N LEU A 46 -20.74 -2.60 19.10
CA LEU A 46 -21.65 -3.75 19.18
C LEU A 46 -20.93 -5.03 19.59
N GLN A 47 -19.63 -5.14 19.28
CA GLN A 47 -18.77 -6.23 19.74
C GLN A 47 -18.19 -6.00 21.15
N GLY A 48 -18.59 -4.95 21.85
CA GLY A 48 -18.16 -4.65 23.22
C GLY A 48 -16.75 -4.05 23.34
N ARG A 49 -16.09 -3.77 22.21
CA ARG A 49 -14.73 -3.21 22.13
C ARG A 49 -14.74 -1.68 22.23
N ASP A 50 -13.59 -1.11 22.56
CA ASP A 50 -13.30 0.32 22.64
C ASP A 50 -12.30 0.79 21.58
N GLN A 51 -11.86 -0.11 20.70
CA GLN A 51 -10.99 0.18 19.57
C GLN A 51 -11.49 -0.56 18.32
N VAL A 52 -11.39 0.10 17.16
CA VAL A 52 -11.66 -0.50 15.86
C VAL A 52 -10.51 -1.42 15.44
N LEU A 53 -10.85 -2.60 14.93
CA LEU A 53 -9.92 -3.58 14.38
C LEU A 53 -10.16 -3.77 12.87
N PRO A 54 -9.20 -4.30 12.10
CA PRO A 54 -9.37 -4.53 10.67
C PRO A 54 -10.63 -5.32 10.30
N GLU A 55 -11.02 -6.29 11.12
CA GLU A 55 -12.20 -7.14 10.90
C GLU A 55 -13.51 -6.33 10.91
N ASP A 56 -13.51 -5.15 11.54
CA ASP A 56 -14.66 -4.24 11.51
C ASP A 56 -14.94 -3.71 10.11
N MET A 57 -13.92 -3.58 9.26
CA MET A 57 -14.05 -3.07 7.89
C MET A 57 -14.98 -3.94 7.02
N SER A 58 -15.20 -5.21 7.37
CA SER A 58 -16.16 -6.06 6.65
C SER A 58 -17.61 -5.55 6.69
N ILE A 59 -17.96 -4.62 7.60
CA ILE A 59 -19.28 -3.96 7.56
C ILE A 59 -19.48 -3.14 6.28
N LEU A 60 -18.39 -2.63 5.71
CA LEU A 60 -18.41 -1.76 4.54
C LEU A 60 -18.82 -2.50 3.26
N VAL A 61 -18.77 -3.84 3.25
CA VAL A 61 -19.32 -4.64 2.14
C VAL A 61 -20.78 -4.28 1.89
N ASN A 62 -21.56 -3.99 2.94
CA ASN A 62 -22.97 -3.63 2.80
C ASN A 62 -23.18 -2.16 2.38
N TYR A 63 -22.10 -1.41 2.18
CA TYR A 63 -22.13 0.05 2.03
C TYR A 63 -21.46 0.57 0.75
N LEU A 64 -20.53 -0.18 0.15
CA LEU A 64 -19.68 0.31 -0.95
C LEU A 64 -20.16 -0.04 -2.37
N TRP A 65 -21.10 -0.97 -2.55
CA TRP A 65 -21.67 -1.28 -3.87
C TRP A 65 -22.87 -0.41 -4.19
N ASN A 66 -23.01 -0.05 -5.48
CA ASN A 66 -24.16 0.69 -6.00
C ASN A 66 -25.10 -0.24 -6.77
N ARG A 67 -24.56 -1.32 -7.33
CA ARG A 67 -25.32 -2.34 -8.04
C ARG A 67 -25.08 -3.72 -7.43
N PRO A 68 -26.08 -4.61 -7.43
CA PRO A 68 -25.95 -5.93 -6.82
C PRO A 68 -24.78 -6.75 -7.40
N GLU A 69 -24.44 -6.53 -8.68
CA GLU A 69 -23.36 -7.23 -9.37
C GLU A 69 -21.96 -6.83 -8.83
N GLU A 70 -21.84 -5.67 -8.18
CA GLU A 70 -20.58 -5.20 -7.59
C GLU A 70 -20.31 -5.84 -6.21
N PHE A 71 -21.36 -6.33 -5.52
CA PHE A 71 -21.26 -6.95 -4.20
C PHE A 71 -20.13 -7.99 -4.08
N PRO A 72 -20.06 -9.03 -4.93
CA PRO A 72 -19.03 -10.06 -4.79
C PRO A 72 -17.61 -9.52 -5.05
N VAL A 73 -17.49 -8.46 -5.84
CA VAL A 73 -16.20 -7.80 -6.09
C VAL A 73 -15.77 -6.98 -4.87
N VAL A 74 -16.70 -6.22 -4.30
CA VAL A 74 -16.48 -5.42 -3.08
C VAL A 74 -16.15 -6.32 -1.89
N GLU A 75 -16.92 -7.40 -1.70
CA GLU A 75 -16.71 -8.39 -0.64
C GLU A 75 -15.31 -8.97 -0.71
N LYS A 76 -14.93 -9.46 -1.89
CA LYS A 76 -13.60 -10.03 -2.12
C LYS A 76 -12.49 -9.03 -1.86
N VAL A 77 -12.62 -7.79 -2.35
CA VAL A 77 -11.60 -6.75 -2.08
C VAL A 77 -11.47 -6.52 -0.58
N ILE A 78 -12.56 -6.37 0.16
CA ILE A 78 -12.48 -6.11 1.60
C ILE A 78 -11.88 -7.33 2.34
N GLN A 79 -12.27 -8.56 1.99
CA GLN A 79 -11.70 -9.78 2.57
C GLN A 79 -10.19 -9.88 2.30
N ASP A 80 -9.77 -9.74 1.05
CA ASP A 80 -8.35 -9.77 0.65
C ASP A 80 -7.53 -8.71 1.43
N MET A 81 -8.10 -7.52 1.68
CA MET A 81 -7.42 -6.46 2.44
C MET A 81 -7.37 -6.71 3.95
N ILE A 82 -8.37 -7.39 4.51
CA ILE A 82 -8.41 -7.77 5.93
C ILE A 82 -7.47 -8.96 6.18
N GLU A 83 -7.42 -9.92 5.26
CA GLU A 83 -6.62 -11.14 5.38
C GLU A 83 -5.15 -10.93 4.98
N ASP A 84 -4.86 -10.02 4.03
CA ASP A 84 -3.51 -9.66 3.61
C ASP A 84 -3.28 -8.13 3.54
N PRO A 85 -3.36 -7.43 4.68
CA PRO A 85 -3.10 -5.98 4.73
C PRO A 85 -1.65 -5.66 4.32
N MET A 86 -0.72 -6.58 4.62
CA MET A 86 0.72 -6.39 4.40
C MET A 86 1.10 -6.58 2.93
N GLY A 87 0.53 -7.55 2.23
CA GLY A 87 0.79 -7.80 0.82
C GLY A 87 0.46 -6.62 -0.09
N ASN A 88 -0.55 -5.83 0.27
CA ASN A 88 -0.87 -4.61 -0.48
C ASN A 88 0.15 -3.50 -0.27
N GLN A 89 0.61 -3.29 0.97
CA GLN A 89 1.66 -2.32 1.25
C GLN A 89 2.97 -2.71 0.56
N ILE A 90 3.31 -4.00 0.56
CA ILE A 90 4.45 -4.56 -0.16
C ILE A 90 4.33 -4.31 -1.67
N ARG A 91 3.17 -4.61 -2.26
CA ARG A 91 2.91 -4.42 -3.69
C ARG A 91 2.92 -2.95 -4.10
N ASP A 92 2.46 -2.05 -3.24
CA ASP A 92 2.53 -0.61 -3.48
C ASP A 92 3.98 -0.10 -3.47
N ILE A 93 4.79 -0.54 -2.50
CA ILE A 93 6.24 -0.25 -2.47
C ILE A 93 6.91 -0.72 -3.75
N GLN A 94 6.63 -1.96 -4.18
CA GLN A 94 7.16 -2.51 -5.43
C GLN A 94 6.70 -1.68 -6.64
N GLY A 95 5.41 -1.36 -6.74
CA GLY A 95 4.86 -0.56 -7.83
C GLY A 95 5.52 0.82 -7.96
N ARG A 96 5.69 1.54 -6.84
CA ARG A 96 6.41 2.82 -6.81
C ARG A 96 7.87 2.67 -7.21
N THR A 97 8.54 1.65 -6.69
CA THR A 97 9.94 1.33 -6.99
C THR A 97 10.16 1.15 -8.50
N PHE A 98 9.38 0.28 -9.14
CA PHE A 98 9.46 0.07 -10.59
C PHE A 98 9.09 1.35 -11.35
N GLY A 99 8.08 2.09 -10.90
CA GLY A 99 7.70 3.36 -11.51
C GLY A 99 8.80 4.42 -11.47
N TYR A 100 9.57 4.51 -10.37
CA TYR A 100 10.72 5.39 -10.28
C TYR A 100 11.88 4.93 -11.18
N PHE A 101 12.12 3.63 -11.24
CA PHE A 101 13.16 3.07 -12.10
C PHE A 101 12.86 3.26 -13.59
N ASP A 102 11.60 3.07 -14.01
CA ASP A 102 11.16 3.33 -15.39
C ASP A 102 11.33 4.82 -15.77
N LYS A 103 11.02 5.75 -14.85
CA LYS A 103 11.30 7.18 -15.05
C LYS A 103 12.79 7.46 -15.20
N PHE A 104 13.65 6.76 -14.45
CA PHE A 104 15.10 6.86 -14.59
C PHE A 104 15.60 6.29 -15.93
N SER A 105 15.09 5.13 -16.34
CA SER A 105 15.52 4.43 -17.57
C SER A 105 15.19 5.25 -18.82
N LYS A 106 14.07 5.97 -18.84
CA LYS A 106 13.65 6.84 -19.96
C LYS A 106 14.29 8.23 -19.96
N ASN A 107 14.95 8.65 -18.88
CA ASN A 107 15.53 9.99 -18.79
C ASN A 107 16.86 10.10 -19.55
N GLY A 108 16.98 11.09 -20.44
CA GLY A 108 18.20 11.35 -21.22
C GLY A 108 19.38 11.89 -20.39
N ASN A 109 19.13 12.54 -19.26
CA ASN A 109 20.18 12.99 -18.34
C ASN A 109 20.29 12.04 -17.15
N LYS A 110 21.13 11.00 -17.32
CA LYS A 110 21.28 9.92 -16.34
C LYS A 110 21.83 10.38 -14.99
N ASN A 111 22.73 11.36 -14.96
CA ASN A 111 23.26 11.90 -13.70
C ASN A 111 22.17 12.56 -12.85
N LYS A 112 21.37 13.46 -13.43
CA LYS A 112 20.27 14.11 -12.72
C LYS A 112 19.18 13.10 -12.34
N ALA A 113 18.87 12.18 -13.24
CA ALA A 113 17.89 11.13 -13.01
C ALA A 113 18.30 10.18 -11.87
N LEU A 114 19.59 9.86 -11.74
CA LEU A 114 20.11 9.00 -10.67
C LEU A 114 19.93 9.65 -9.29
N VAL A 115 20.22 10.95 -9.17
CA VAL A 115 20.00 11.70 -7.91
C VAL A 115 18.53 11.67 -7.52
N GLN A 116 17.63 11.89 -8.49
CA GLN A 116 16.19 11.84 -8.25
C GLN A 116 15.72 10.43 -7.86
N LEU A 117 16.20 9.40 -8.56
CA LEU A 117 15.88 8.00 -8.27
C LEU A 117 16.28 7.64 -6.85
N ARG A 118 17.51 7.94 -6.43
CA ARG A 118 18.00 7.66 -5.06
C ARG A 118 17.12 8.30 -4.00
N ARG A 119 16.74 9.56 -4.20
CA ARG A 119 15.85 10.27 -3.28
C ARG A 119 14.47 9.61 -3.18
N SER A 120 13.90 9.20 -4.32
CA SER A 120 12.60 8.54 -4.34
C SER A 120 12.66 7.12 -3.74
N LEU A 121 13.73 6.35 -4.02
CA LEU A 121 13.92 5.01 -3.48
C LEU A 121 14.11 5.02 -1.97
N LEU A 122 14.76 6.04 -1.40
CA LEU A 122 14.93 6.15 0.06
C LEU A 122 13.59 6.08 0.80
N GLY A 123 12.56 6.78 0.30
CA GLY A 123 11.22 6.70 0.91
C GLY A 123 10.58 5.31 0.82
N CYS A 124 10.87 4.54 -0.24
CA CYS A 124 10.43 3.14 -0.34
C CYS A 124 11.19 2.24 0.65
N TYR A 125 12.49 2.48 0.87
CA TYR A 125 13.28 1.77 1.87
C TYR A 125 12.78 2.02 3.29
N ASP A 126 12.62 3.29 3.66
CA ASP A 126 12.18 3.65 5.02
C ASP A 126 10.85 2.98 5.36
N GLN A 127 9.92 2.96 4.40
CA GLN A 127 8.63 2.29 4.56
C GLN A 127 8.77 0.77 4.61
N ALA A 128 9.61 0.17 3.76
CA ALA A 128 9.83 -1.27 3.77
C ALA A 128 10.47 -1.78 5.07
N THR A 129 11.42 -1.02 5.61
CA THR A 129 12.05 -1.31 6.90
C THR A 129 11.06 -1.13 8.06
N ALA A 130 10.26 -0.06 8.06
CA ALA A 130 9.22 0.12 9.08
C ALA A 130 8.19 -1.03 9.06
N LEU A 131 7.79 -1.50 7.87
CA LEU A 131 6.92 -2.67 7.75
C LEU A 131 7.61 -3.92 8.27
N LYS A 132 8.87 -4.16 7.90
CA LYS A 132 9.65 -5.29 8.39
C LYS A 132 9.72 -5.32 9.92
N ASP A 133 9.97 -4.18 10.56
CA ASP A 133 10.08 -4.08 12.02
C ASP A 133 8.75 -4.29 12.74
N SER A 134 7.63 -4.15 12.04
CA SER A 134 6.27 -4.40 12.57
C SER A 134 5.83 -5.87 12.47
N LEU A 135 6.59 -6.71 11.77
CA LEU A 135 6.23 -8.11 11.50
C LEU A 135 6.89 -9.07 12.49
N LEU A 136 6.22 -10.19 12.74
CA LEU A 136 6.79 -11.31 13.49
C LEU A 136 7.73 -12.14 12.60
N ASP A 137 8.77 -12.70 13.23
CA ASP A 137 9.93 -13.34 12.59
C ASP A 137 9.60 -14.53 11.66
N ASP A 138 8.44 -15.18 11.83
CA ASP A 138 8.04 -16.38 11.06
C ASP A 138 6.84 -16.15 10.11
N SER A 139 6.57 -14.89 9.74
CA SER A 139 5.43 -14.57 8.86
C SER A 139 5.79 -14.68 7.36
N SER A 140 4.84 -15.15 6.53
CA SER A 140 4.96 -15.11 5.06
C SER A 140 5.15 -13.67 4.54
N ALA A 141 4.55 -12.69 5.23
CA ALA A 141 4.74 -11.27 4.98
C ALA A 141 6.20 -10.82 5.16
N LEU A 142 6.92 -11.38 6.14
CA LEU A 142 8.33 -11.06 6.37
C LEU A 142 9.21 -11.51 5.20
N THR A 143 8.94 -12.70 4.65
CA THR A 143 9.62 -13.19 3.44
C THR A 143 9.37 -12.26 2.25
N ALA A 144 8.11 -11.83 2.06
CA ALA A 144 7.73 -10.95 0.97
C ALA A 144 8.33 -9.53 1.09
N ILE A 145 8.41 -8.96 2.30
CA ILE A 145 9.04 -7.64 2.49
C ILE A 145 10.56 -7.72 2.30
N ASN A 146 11.22 -8.79 2.78
CA ASN A 146 12.66 -8.99 2.56
C ASN A 146 12.99 -9.10 1.07
N SER A 147 12.18 -9.84 0.29
CA SER A 147 12.33 -9.91 -1.17
C SER A 147 12.12 -8.55 -1.86
N SER A 148 11.25 -7.70 -1.32
CA SER A 148 11.03 -6.35 -1.83
C SER A 148 12.20 -5.41 -1.54
N ILE A 149 12.80 -5.52 -0.36
CA ILE A 149 14.03 -4.80 0.01
C ILE A 149 15.18 -5.24 -0.91
N GLU A 150 15.33 -6.53 -1.18
CA GLU A 150 16.33 -7.04 -2.13
C GLU A 150 16.11 -6.47 -3.54
N THR A 151 14.87 -6.41 -4.00
CA THR A 151 14.52 -5.81 -5.31
C THR A 151 14.90 -4.33 -5.38
N LEU A 152 14.63 -3.57 -4.31
CA LEU A 152 15.04 -2.18 -4.16
C LEU A 152 16.58 -2.02 -4.25
N GLU A 153 17.34 -2.91 -3.61
CA GLU A 153 18.81 -2.90 -3.64
C GLU A 153 19.35 -3.17 -5.02
N ASN A 154 18.79 -4.19 -5.69
CA ASN A 154 19.20 -4.58 -7.03
C ASN A 154 18.96 -3.46 -8.04
N LEU A 155 17.79 -2.81 -8.02
CA LEU A 155 17.49 -1.68 -8.91
C LEU A 155 18.37 -0.45 -8.61
N SER A 156 18.71 -0.21 -7.34
CA SER A 156 19.64 0.86 -6.96
C SER A 156 21.05 0.61 -7.52
N ARG A 157 21.56 -0.63 -7.39
CA ARG A 157 22.85 -1.06 -7.94
C ARG A 157 22.85 -0.97 -9.47
N GLU A 158 21.80 -1.44 -10.12
CA GLU A 158 21.65 -1.40 -11.57
C GLU A 158 21.69 0.05 -12.09
N ALA A 159 20.93 0.95 -11.47
CA ALA A 159 20.92 2.36 -11.85
C ALA A 159 22.30 3.03 -11.71
N TYR A 160 23.05 2.68 -10.65
CA TYR A 160 24.42 3.15 -10.47
C TYR A 160 25.34 2.63 -11.58
N ASN A 161 25.25 1.35 -11.92
CA ASN A 161 26.07 0.72 -12.95
C ASN A 161 25.80 1.33 -14.33
N CYS A 162 24.52 1.52 -14.71
CA CYS A 162 24.13 2.19 -15.95
C CYS A 162 24.70 3.62 -16.06
N ASN A 163 24.79 4.34 -14.94
CA ASN A 163 25.39 5.68 -14.92
C ASN A 163 26.92 5.63 -15.01
N SER A 164 27.57 4.67 -14.35
CA SER A 164 29.03 4.52 -14.36
C SER A 164 29.60 4.16 -15.74
N CYS A 165 28.86 3.38 -16.55
CA CYS A 165 29.24 3.06 -17.93
C CYS A 165 29.25 4.32 -18.83
N LEU A 166 28.39 5.31 -18.57
CA LEU A 166 28.37 6.57 -19.32
C LEU A 166 29.52 7.50 -18.96
N THR A 167 30.09 7.37 -17.76
CA THR A 167 31.25 8.16 -17.34
C THR A 167 32.58 7.62 -17.85
N ILE A 168 32.66 6.34 -18.21
CA ILE A 168 33.90 5.69 -18.68
C ILE A 168 33.98 5.65 -20.22
N GLY A 169 32.86 5.82 -20.93
CA GLY A 169 32.79 5.85 -22.41
C GLY A 169 33.19 7.17 -23.08
N ARG A 170 34.12 7.94 -22.51
CA ARG A 170 34.81 9.05 -23.20
C ARG A 170 36.26 8.64 -23.49
N CYS A 171 36.44 7.81 -24.52
CA CYS A 171 37.66 7.70 -25.31
C CYS A 171 37.24 7.54 -26.78
#